data_AF-A0A9D4W5E6-F1
#
_entry.id   AF-A0A9D4W5E6-F1
#
_cell.length_a   1.000
_cell.length_b   1.000
_cell.length_c   1.000
_cell.angle_alpha   90.00
_cell.angle_beta   90.00
_cell.angle_gamma   90.00
#
_symmetry.space_group_name_H-M   'P 1'
#
loop_
_entity.id
_entity.type
_entity.pdbx_description
1 polymer ?
#
loop_
_entity_poly.entity_id
_entity_poly.type
_entity_poly.pdbx_seq_one_letter_code
_entity_poly.pdbx_strand_id
1 'polypeptide(L)' 'MMLLVAKIDPIAPLDKVCLVECGVPTGLGAVWNTAKVEARSIVAGFGLGTVGLAVAEGAKAAGASRIIGRDGATMQ' A
#
# COMPACT_ATOMS: atom_id res chain seq x y z
N MET A 1 -2.84 19.02 -9.62
CA MET A 1 -3.89 17.98 -9.50
C MET A 1 -4.01 17.31 -10.86
N MET A 2 -3.47 16.11 -11.05
CA MET A 2 -3.46 15.42 -12.35
C MET A 2 -4.45 14.26 -12.29
N LEU A 3 -5.72 14.50 -12.63
CA LEU A 3 -6.70 13.43 -12.78
C LEU A 3 -6.57 12.87 -14.19
N LEU A 4 -5.72 11.86 -14.34
CA LEU A 4 -5.74 10.95 -15.48
C LEU A 4 -7.02 10.12 -15.36
N VAL A 5 -7.95 10.28 -16.32
CA VAL A 5 -9.22 9.54 -16.29
C VAL A 5 -8.96 8.10 -16.71
N ALA A 6 -9.11 7.17 -15.77
CA ALA A 6 -9.10 5.74 -16.07
C ALA A 6 -10.54 5.24 -16.15
N LYS A 7 -10.87 4.49 -17.21
CA LYS A 7 -12.19 3.87 -17.35
C LYS A 7 -12.32 2.76 -16.30
N ILE A 8 -13.27 2.93 -15.39
CA ILE A 8 -13.56 1.99 -14.30
C ILE A 8 -14.83 1.21 -14.63
N ASP A 9 -14.97 0.01 -14.05
CA ASP A 9 -16.19 -0.79 -14.19
C ASP A 9 -17.41 -0.04 -13.63
N PRO A 10 -18.55 0.03 -14.35
CA PRO A 10 -19.72 0.80 -13.93
C PRO A 10 -20.44 0.22 -12.70
N ILE A 11 -20.13 -1.02 -12.30
CA ILE A 11 -20.70 -1.68 -11.12
C ILE A 11 -19.85 -1.40 -9.87
N ALA A 12 -18.63 -0.89 -10.03
CA ALA A 12 -17.74 -0.62 -8.92
C ALA A 12 -18.26 0.56 -8.06
N PRO A 13 -18.34 0.42 -6.72
CA PRO A 13 -18.80 1.49 -5.84
C PRO A 13 -17.79 2.65 -5.83
N LEU A 14 -18.18 3.80 -6.39
CA LEU A 14 -17.34 4.99 -6.57
C LEU A 14 -16.68 5.46 -5.25
N ASP A 15 -17.37 5.32 -4.12
CA ASP A 15 -16.86 5.66 -2.78
C ASP A 15 -15.61 4.88 -2.37
N LYS A 16 -15.41 3.67 -2.91
CA LYS A 16 -14.23 2.84 -2.64
C LYS A 16 -13.11 3.07 -3.67
N VAL A 17 -13.48 3.42 -4.90
CA VAL A 17 -12.50 3.63 -5.98
C VAL A 17 -11.70 4.92 -5.78
N CYS A 18 -12.28 5.95 -5.15
CA CYS A 18 -11.53 7.18 -4.84
C CYS A 18 -10.27 6.91 -3.97
N LEU A 19 -10.30 5.88 -3.10
CA LEU A 19 -9.13 5.50 -2.28
C LEU A 19 -8.00 4.86 -3.12
N VAL A 20 -8.36 4.32 -4.29
CA VAL A 20 -7.43 3.70 -5.24
C VAL A 20 -6.70 4.76 -6.06
N GLU A 21 -7.07 6.05 -6.02
CA GLU A 21 -6.39 7.05 -6.87
C GLU A 21 -4.99 7.43 -6.38
N CYS A 22 -4.71 7.25 -5.07
CA CYS A 22 -3.51 7.83 -4.46
C CYS A 22 -2.83 6.84 -3.51
N GLY A 23 -3.31 6.71 -2.27
CA GLY A 23 -2.54 6.07 -1.20
C GLY A 23 -2.40 4.56 -1.34
N VAL A 24 -3.46 3.88 -1.78
CA VAL A 24 -3.51 2.41 -1.87
C VAL A 24 -2.60 1.85 -2.97
N PRO A 25 -2.67 2.30 -4.25
CA PRO A 25 -1.77 1.78 -5.28
C PRO A 25 -0.31 2.20 -5.03
N THR A 26 -0.08 3.34 -4.37
CA THR A 26 1.28 3.77 -4.01
C THR A 26 1.90 2.80 -3.02
N GLY A 27 1.16 2.38 -1.99
CA GLY A 27 1.65 1.40 -1.01
C GLY A 27 1.87 0.01 -1.61
N LEU A 28 0.93 -0.48 -2.43
CA LEU A 28 1.07 -1.76 -3.13
C LEU A 28 2.22 -1.74 -4.16
N GLY A 29 2.28 -0.69 -4.97
CA GLY A 29 3.33 -0.47 -5.96
C GLY A 29 4.71 -0.31 -5.34
N ALA A 30 4.81 0.31 -4.17
CA ALA A 30 6.06 0.39 -3.43
C ALA A 30 6.62 -0.99 -3.08
N VAL A 31 5.76 -1.96 -2.74
CA VAL A 31 6.18 -3.34 -2.44
C VAL A 31 6.49 -4.12 -3.71
N TRP A 32 5.58 -4.12 -4.68
CA TRP A 32 5.67 -5.01 -5.84
C TRP A 32 6.58 -4.48 -6.95
N ASN A 33 6.56 -3.17 -7.20
CA ASN A 33 7.29 -2.55 -8.30
C ASN A 33 8.63 -1.94 -7.86
N THR A 34 8.63 -1.21 -6.76
CA THR A 34 9.84 -0.50 -6.29
C THR A 34 10.74 -1.41 -5.45
N ALA A 35 10.22 -1.97 -4.35
CA ALA A 35 11.00 -2.78 -3.42
C ALA A 35 11.14 -4.24 -3.87
N LYS A 36 10.31 -4.70 -4.83
CA LYS A 36 10.28 -6.07 -5.37
C LYS A 36 10.46 -7.12 -4.27
N VAL A 37 9.62 -7.01 -3.24
CA VAL A 37 9.74 -7.85 -2.05
C VAL A 37 9.58 -9.32 -2.44
N GLU A 38 10.59 -10.12 -2.13
CA GLU A 38 10.55 -11.56 -2.39
C GLU A 38 9.92 -12.31 -1.23
N ALA A 39 9.46 -13.52 -1.53
CA ALA A 39 9.00 -14.43 -0.51
C ALA A 39 10.13 -14.66 0.51
N ARG A 40 9.77 -14.57 1.79
CA ARG A 40 10.64 -14.65 2.96
C ARG A 40 11.49 -13.42 3.28
N SER A 41 11.38 -12.32 2.53
CA SER A 41 12.05 -11.06 2.88
C SER A 41 11.47 -10.40 4.14
N ILE A 42 12.24 -9.52 4.76
CA ILE A 42 11.81 -8.71 5.91
C ILE A 42 11.59 -7.29 5.43
N VAL A 43 10.38 -6.75 5.63
CA VAL A 43 10.00 -5.39 5.21
C VAL A 43 9.88 -4.49 6.43
N ALA A 44 10.50 -3.32 6.41
CA ALA A 44 10.35 -2.30 7.45
C ALA A 44 9.67 -1.06 6.86
N GLY A 45 8.51 -0.69 7.40
CA GLY A 45 7.75 0.50 7.01
C GLY A 45 7.77 1.55 8.11
N PHE A 46 8.04 2.80 7.75
CA PHE A 46 8.01 3.94 8.67
C PHE A 46 6.75 4.77 8.37
N GLY A 47 5.80 4.78 9.33
CA GLY A 47 4.48 5.42 9.22
C GLY A 47 3.35 4.40 8.95
N LEU A 48 2.35 4.35 9.84
CA LEU A 48 1.17 3.46 9.76
C LEU A 48 -0.10 4.22 9.30
N GLY A 49 0.05 5.11 8.32
CA GLY A 49 -1.08 5.76 7.65
C GLY A 49 -1.74 4.86 6.60
N THR A 50 -2.61 5.43 5.77
CA THR A 50 -3.28 4.72 4.66
C THR A 50 -2.29 4.05 3.69
N VAL A 51 -1.16 4.69 3.40
CA VAL A 51 -0.09 4.13 2.56
C VAL A 51 0.64 3.00 3.30
N GLY A 52 0.94 3.17 4.59
CA GLY A 52 1.66 2.18 5.39
C GLY A 52 0.90 0.87 5.56
N LEU A 53 -0.43 0.95 5.74
CA LEU A 53 -1.30 -0.23 5.77
C LEU A 53 -1.34 -0.94 4.40
N ALA A 54 -1.42 -0.17 3.31
CA ALA A 54 -1.37 -0.75 1.95
C ALA A 54 -0.01 -1.43 1.65
N VAL A 55 1.10 -0.88 2.17
CA VAL A 55 2.43 -1.53 2.10
C VAL A 55 2.45 -2.83 2.91
N ALA A 56 1.90 -2.84 4.12
CA ALA A 56 1.85 -4.05 4.93
C ALA A 56 1.02 -5.15 4.24
N GLU A 57 -0.11 -4.78 3.65
CA GLU A 57 -0.96 -5.71 2.91
C GLU A 57 -0.27 -6.22 1.64
N GLY A 58 0.37 -5.33 0.88
CA GLY A 58 1.19 -5.70 -0.28
C GLY A 58 2.36 -6.61 0.08
N ALA A 59 3.04 -6.35 1.20
CA ALA A 59 4.17 -7.15 1.68
C ALA A 59 3.72 -8.54 2.13
N LYS A 60 2.54 -8.65 2.76
CA LYS A 60 1.94 -9.93 3.09
C LYS A 60 1.56 -10.70 1.82
N ALA A 61 0.95 -10.04 0.84
CA ALA A 61 0.62 -10.63 -0.45
C ALA A 61 1.86 -11.08 -1.25
N ALA A 62 3.00 -10.38 -1.10
CA ALA A 62 4.29 -10.75 -1.67
C ALA A 62 5.01 -11.89 -0.93
N GLY A 63 4.50 -12.31 0.24
CA GLY A 63 5.07 -13.43 1.01
C GLY A 63 6.22 -13.06 1.94
N ALA A 64 6.30 -11.81 2.40
CA ALA A 64 7.30 -11.39 3.39
C ALA A 64 7.21 -12.22 4.69
N SER A 65 8.36 -12.63 5.24
CA SER A 65 8.43 -13.37 6.52
C SER A 65 8.03 -12.51 7.71
N ARG A 66 8.43 -11.24 7.68
CA ARG A 66 8.22 -10.28 8.75
C ARG A 66 7.99 -8.90 8.18
N ILE A 67 7.06 -8.17 8.80
CA ILE A 67 6.75 -6.79 8.49
C ILE A 67 6.92 -6.00 9.79
N ILE A 68 7.81 -5.01 9.79
CA ILE A 68 8.14 -4.19 10.95
C ILE A 68 7.62 -2.78 10.68
N GLY A 69 6.58 -2.37 11.39
CA GLY A 69 6.04 -1.01 11.30
C GLY A 69 6.60 -0.14 12.43
N ARG A 70 7.18 1.03 12.09
CA ARG A 70 7.50 2.07 13.07
C ARG A 70 6.63 3.28 12.80
N ASP A 71 5.72 3.59 13.71
CA ASP A 71 4.89 4.78 13.62
C ASP A 71 5.29 5.81 14.67
N GLY A 72 5.26 7.09 14.27
CA GLY A 72 5.59 8.20 15.15
C GLY A 72 4.55 8.43 16.25
N ALA A 73 3.29 8.00 16.05
CA ALA A 73 2.26 8.10 17.09
C ALA A 73 2.50 7.13 18.26
N THR A 74 3.34 6.11 18.06
CA THR A 74 3.77 5.16 19.11
C THR A 74 5.09 5.56 19.80
N MET A 75 5.55 6.82 19.69
CA MET A 75 6.42 7.41 20.72
C MET A 75 5.60 7.95 21.92
N GLN A 76 4.67 7.14 22.39
CA GLN A 76 4.09 7.14 23.74
C GLN A 76 3.89 5.69 24.16
#